data_AF-A0A943RCX1-F1
#
_entry.id   AF-A0A943RCX1-F1
#
_cell.length_a   1.000
_cell.length_b   1.000
_cell.length_c   1.000
_cell.angle_alpha   90.00
_cell.angle_beta   90.00
_cell.angle_gamma   90.00
#
_symmetry.space_group_name_H-M   'P 1'
#
loop_
_entity.id
_entity.type
_entity.pdbx_description
1 polymer ?
#
loop_
_entity_poly.entity_id
_entity_poly.type
_entity_poly.pdbx_seq_one_letter_code
_entity_poly.pdbx_strand_id
1 'polypeptide(L)' 'MSFKMHFGHDIYHLRTDKLKLTQQQVADATFISLREYQKIEKGEIAPGSEIFLRLVFFLNVNIENYRQDVLNRPPL' A
#
# COMPACT_ATOMS: atom_id res chain seq x y z
N MET A 1 8.81 -4.89 11.31
CA MET A 1 8.75 -5.01 9.82
C MET A 1 9.00 -3.62 9.25
N SER A 2 9.58 -3.46 8.05
CA SER A 2 9.70 -2.12 7.45
C SER A 2 8.34 -1.61 6.97
N PHE A 3 8.13 -0.30 6.94
CA PHE A 3 6.91 0.32 6.41
C PHE A 3 6.45 -0.30 5.07
N LYS A 4 7.39 -0.51 4.14
CA LYS A 4 7.08 -1.08 2.81
C LYS A 4 6.44 -2.47 2.89
N MET A 5 7.02 -3.35 3.71
CA MET A 5 6.54 -4.72 3.86
C MET A 5 5.20 -4.77 4.59
N HIS A 6 5.04 -3.93 5.64
CA HIS A 6 3.78 -3.85 6.38
C HIS A 6 2.66 -3.31 5.49
N PHE A 7 2.91 -2.20 4.78
CA PHE A 7 1.94 -1.61 3.86
C PHE A 7 1.57 -2.56 2.72
N GLY A 8 2.56 -3.21 2.09
CA GLY A 8 2.34 -4.19 1.03
C GLY A 8 1.47 -5.37 1.47
N HIS A 9 1.73 -5.90 2.67
CA HIS A 9 0.95 -6.97 3.28
C HIS A 9 -0.51 -6.54 3.54
N ASP A 10 -0.72 -5.36 4.11
CA ASP A 10 -2.06 -4.84 4.40
C ASP A 10 -2.88 -4.66 3.12
N ILE A 11 -2.32 -4.04 2.09
CA ILE A 11 -3.06 -3.83 0.83
C ILE A 11 -3.36 -5.15 0.12
N TYR A 12 -2.46 -6.15 0.19
CA TYR A 12 -2.71 -7.49 -0.31
C TYR A 12 -3.96 -8.09 0.35
N HIS A 13 -4.01 -8.11 1.68
CA HIS A 13 -5.14 -8.68 2.42
C HIS A 13 -6.44 -7.89 2.24
N LEU A 14 -6.38 -6.57 2.22
CA LEU A 14 -7.57 -5.75 1.93
C LEU A 14 -8.11 -6.05 0.52
N ARG A 15 -7.22 -6.12 -0.47
CA ARG A 15 -7.56 -6.43 -1.86
C ARG A 15 -8.15 -7.85 -1.99
N THR A 16 -7.48 -8.87 -1.46
CA THR A 16 -7.87 -10.29 -1.65
C THR A 16 -9.00 -10.72 -0.73
N ASP A 17 -8.98 -10.31 0.54
CA ASP A 17 -9.82 -10.93 1.55
C ASP A 17 -11.13 -10.18 1.69
N LYS A 18 -11.08 -8.84 1.63
CA LYS A 18 -12.27 -7.98 1.75
C LYS A 18 -12.88 -7.62 0.41
N LEU A 19 -12.08 -7.09 -0.52
CA LEU A 19 -12.60 -6.49 -1.76
C LEU A 19 -12.68 -7.46 -2.94
N LYS A 20 -11.98 -8.61 -2.87
CA LYS A 20 -11.93 -9.63 -3.93
C LYS A 20 -11.50 -9.05 -5.30
N LEU A 21 -10.60 -8.07 -5.29
CA LEU A 21 -10.12 -7.40 -6.50
C LEU A 21 -8.84 -8.04 -7.02
N THR A 22 -8.64 -8.00 -8.33
CA THR A 22 -7.35 -8.29 -8.96
C THR A 22 -6.39 -7.11 -8.80
N GLN A 23 -5.08 -7.37 -8.94
CA GLN A 23 -4.08 -6.30 -8.90
C GLN A 23 -4.32 -5.25 -10.00
N GLN A 24 -4.78 -5.68 -11.19
CA GLN A 24 -5.11 -4.79 -12.31
C GLN A 24 -6.25 -3.84 -11.94
N GLN A 25 -7.33 -4.34 -11.33
CA GLN A 25 -8.46 -3.50 -10.92
C GLN A 25 -8.07 -2.42 -9.91
N VAL A 26 -7.16 -2.72 -8.98
CA VAL A 26 -6.67 -1.71 -8.03
C VAL A 26 -5.75 -0.69 -8.72
N ALA A 27 -4.86 -1.16 -9.60
CA ALA A 27 -3.98 -0.29 -10.37
C ALA A 27 -4.78 0.71 -11.22
N ASP A 28 -5.81 0.23 -11.93
CA ASP A 28 -6.70 1.06 -12.74
C ASP A 28 -7.48 2.06 -11.88
N ALA A 29 -8.05 1.61 -10.75
CA ALA A 29 -8.83 2.46 -9.86
C ALA A 29 -8.01 3.55 -9.14
N THR A 30 -6.70 3.31 -8.97
CA THR A 30 -5.78 4.26 -8.31
C THR A 30 -4.89 5.02 -9.30
N PHE A 31 -5.14 4.83 -10.60
CA PHE A 31 -4.42 5.46 -11.72
C PHE A 31 -2.90 5.29 -11.61
N ILE A 32 -2.44 4.08 -11.33
CA ILE A 32 -1.02 3.69 -11.37
C ILE A 32 -0.80 2.51 -12.31
N SER A 33 0.44 2.29 -12.73
CA SER A 33 0.73 1.11 -13.55
C SER A 33 0.59 -0.18 -12.73
N LEU A 34 0.16 -1.28 -13.35
CA LEU A 34 0.12 -2.60 -12.71
C LEU A 34 1.49 -2.97 -12.09
N ARG A 35 2.58 -2.66 -12.81
CA ARG A 35 3.94 -2.97 -12.35
C ARG A 35 4.30 -2.20 -11.08
N GLU A 36 3.89 -0.94 -10.98
CA GLU A 36 4.11 -0.13 -9.79
C GLU A 36 3.29 -0.67 -8.61
N TYR A 37 2.01 -0.97 -8.83
CA TYR A 37 1.16 -1.60 -7.82
C TYR A 37 1.77 -2.91 -7.31
N GLN A 38 2.25 -3.79 -8.21
CA GLN A 38 2.89 -5.05 -7.87
C GLN A 38 4.14 -4.89 -7.01
N LYS A 39 4.97 -3.89 -7.30
CA LYS A 39 6.17 -3.60 -6.49
C LYS A 39 5.81 -3.07 -5.10
N ILE A 40 4.74 -2.27 -5.00
CA ILE A 40 4.22 -1.76 -3.72
C ILE A 40 3.65 -2.92 -2.90
N GLU A 41 2.77 -3.75 -3.47
CA GLU A 41 2.13 -4.88 -2.77
C GLU A 41 3.16 -5.93 -2.30
N LYS A 42 4.23 -6.16 -3.07
CA LYS A 42 5.36 -7.00 -2.65
C LYS A 42 6.25 -6.38 -1.57
N GLY A 43 6.09 -5.09 -1.26
CA GLY A 43 6.94 -4.36 -0.32
C GLY A 43 8.34 -4.01 -0.86
N GLU A 44 8.57 -4.10 -2.18
CA GLU A 44 9.85 -3.74 -2.80
C GLU A 44 10.09 -2.21 -2.75
N ILE A 45 9.04 -1.43 -3.01
CA ILE A 45 9.06 0.04 -3.02
C ILE A 45 8.04 0.61 -2.03
N ALA A 46 8.33 1.81 -1.54
CA ALA A 46 7.33 2.63 -0.86
C ALA A 46 6.59 3.44 -1.93
N PRO A 47 5.26 3.58 -1.85
CA PRO A 47 4.55 4.51 -2.72
C PRO A 47 4.98 5.95 -2.43
N GLY A 48 4.94 6.81 -3.46
CA GLY A 48 4.97 8.25 -3.26
C GLY A 48 3.73 8.74 -2.47
N SER A 49 3.77 9.95 -1.92
CA SER A 49 2.71 10.48 -1.06
C SER A 49 1.32 10.49 -1.73
N GLU A 50 1.24 10.90 -3.00
CA GLU A 50 -0.02 10.93 -3.73
C GLU A 50 -0.58 9.51 -3.97
N ILE A 51 0.27 8.59 -4.42
CA ILE A 51 -0.11 7.18 -4.65
C ILE A 51 -0.53 6.52 -3.33
N PHE A 52 0.19 6.82 -2.26
CA PHE A 52 -0.15 6.35 -0.92
C PHE A 52 -1.56 6.80 -0.51
N LEU A 53 -1.89 8.08 -0.67
CA LEU A 53 -3.23 8.59 -0.36
C LEU A 53 -4.32 7.93 -1.21
N ARG A 54 -4.08 7.77 -2.52
CA ARG A 54 -5.02 7.09 -3.43
C ARG A 54 -5.30 5.66 -2.98
N LEU A 55 -4.26 4.90 -2.64
CA LEU A 55 -4.39 3.53 -2.14
C LEU A 55 -5.09 3.48 -0.78
N VAL A 56 -4.74 4.37 0.15
CA VAL A 56 -5.35 4.43 1.48
C VAL A 56 -6.84 4.71 1.40
N PHE A 57 -7.25 5.68 0.59
CA PHE A 57 -8.67 6.02 0.42
C PHE A 57 -9.44 4.96 -0.36
N PHE A 58 -8.87 4.43 -1.43
CA PHE A 58 -9.55 3.42 -2.25
C PHE A 58 -9.74 2.09 -1.51
N LEU A 59 -8.71 1.61 -0.80
CA LEU A 59 -8.75 0.34 -0.07
C LEU A 59 -9.28 0.48 1.37
N ASN A 60 -9.62 1.71 1.80
CA ASN A 60 -10.03 2.06 3.16
C ASN A 60 -9.03 1.54 4.21
N VAL A 61 -7.74 1.83 3.99
CA VAL A 61 -6.64 1.46 4.88
C VAL A 61 -6.68 2.36 6.12
N ASN A 62 -6.50 1.78 7.31
CA ASN A 62 -6.31 2.57 8.52
C ASN A 62 -4.85 3.08 8.59
N ILE A 63 -4.63 4.35 8.28
CA ILE A 63 -3.29 4.97 8.30
C ILE A 63 -2.60 4.90 9.67
N GLU A 64 -3.36 4.83 10.76
CA GLU A 64 -2.82 4.74 12.12
C GLU A 64 -2.01 3.45 12.35
N ASN A 65 -2.25 2.41 11.56
CA ASN A 65 -1.47 1.16 11.61
C ASN A 65 0.03 1.39 11.34
N TYR A 66 0.38 2.45 10.60
CA TYR A 66 1.76 2.72 10.19
C TYR A 66 2.48 3.73 11.08
N ARG A 67 1.82 4.26 12.13
CA ARG A 67 2.39 5.27 13.02
C ARG A 67 3.74 4.83 13.59
N GLN A 68 3.83 3.59 14.08
CA GLN A 68 5.07 3.07 14.65
C GLN A 68 6.15 2.80 13.60
N ASP A 69 5.78 2.44 12.37
CA ASP A 69 6.75 2.20 11.30
C ASP A 69 7.51 3.48 10.91
N VAL A 70 6.82 4.62 10.99
CA VAL A 70 7.41 5.94 10.70
C VAL A 70 8.25 6.43 11.88
N LEU A 71 7.76 6.27 13.11
CA LEU A 71 8.46 6.71 14.33
C LEU A 71 9.73 5.90 14.63
N ASN A 72 9.75 4.63 14.25
CA ASN A 72 10.92 3.75 14.42
C ASN A 72 12.01 3.95 13.36
N ARG A 73 11.82 4.87 12.41
CA ARG A 73 12.83 5.18 11.40
C ARG A 73 13.89 6.09 12.03
N PRO A 74 15.18 5.71 12.03
CA PRO A 74 16.23 6.60 12.54
C PRO A 74 16.23 7.92 11.76
N PRO A 75 16.50 9.07 12.41
CA PRO A 75 16.62 10.34 11.71
C PRO A 75 17.67 10.26 10.60
N LEU A 76 17.37 10.88 9.46
CA LEU A 76 18.23 10.97 8.28
C LEU A 76 19.51 11.76 8.56
#